data_AF-A0A838E961-F1
#
_entry.id   AF-A0A838E961-F1
#
_cell.length_a   1.000
_cell.length_b   1.000
_cell.length_c   1.000
_cell.angle_alpha   90.00
_cell.angle_beta   90.00
_cell.angle_gamma   90.00
#
_symmetry.space_group_name_H-M   'P 1'
#
loop_
_entity.id
_entity.type
_entity.pdbx_description
1 polymer ?
#
loop_
_entity_poly.entity_id
_entity_poly.type
_entity_poly.pdbx_seq_one_letter_code
_entity_poly.pdbx_strand_id
1 'polypeptide(L)'
;MAFAVAEGRVLITTDTDFGTLLALSGDARPSVVLLRGIADSLEERHAAIVRALERIEDELLSGAVALVEPNRVRLRSLPIVDPG
;
A
#
# COMPACT_ATOMS: atom_id res chain seq x y z
N MET A 1 8.98 10.18 0.44
CA MET A 1 8.86 8.85 1.10
C MET A 1 9.98 8.55 2.11
N ALA A 2 11.10 9.29 2.10
CA ALA A 2 12.29 9.04 2.93
C ALA A 2 12.03 8.82 4.43
N PHE A 3 11.13 9.57 5.07
CA PHE A 3 10.84 9.39 6.51
C PHE A 3 10.22 8.02 6.81
N ALA A 4 9.25 7.57 6.02
CA ALA A 4 8.65 6.26 6.18
C ALA A 4 9.66 5.14 5.94
N VAL A 5 10.60 5.33 5.00
CA VAL A 5 11.72 4.39 4.79
C VAL A 5 12.63 4.34 6.01
N ALA A 6 13.05 5.50 6.51
CA ALA A 6 13.99 5.62 7.63
C ALA A 6 13.44 4.98 8.92
N GLU A 7 12.13 5.04 9.13
CA GLU A 7 11.46 4.46 10.30
C GLU A 7 10.85 3.07 10.05
N GLY A 8 11.07 2.46 8.88
CA GLY A 8 10.53 1.14 8.54
C GLY A 8 8.99 1.10 8.53
N ARG A 9 8.33 2.21 8.19
CA ARG A 9 6.87 2.34 8.19
C ARG A 9 6.26 1.99 6.83
N VAL A 10 4.99 1.57 6.89
CA VAL A 10 4.08 1.46 5.75
C VAL A 10 3.30 2.76 5.63
N LEU A 11 3.17 3.30 4.41
CA LEU A 11 2.33 4.46 4.14
C LEU A 11 0.92 4.00 3.77
N ILE A 12 -0.10 4.53 4.44
CA ILE A 12 -1.52 4.31 4.08
C ILE A 12 -2.07 5.62 3.53
N THR A 13 -2.60 5.62 2.31
CA THR A 13 -3.07 6.84 1.63
C THR A 13 -4.17 6.55 0.61
N THR A 14 -4.96 7.56 0.24
CA THR A 14 -5.87 7.51 -0.92
C THR A 14 -5.24 8.09 -2.18
N ASP A 15 -4.06 8.71 -2.05
CA ASP A 15 -3.35 9.37 -3.14
C ASP A 15 -2.57 8.36 -4.00
N THR A 16 -2.98 8.20 -5.25
CA THR A 16 -2.37 7.25 -6.19
C THR A 16 -0.98 7.68 -6.68
N ASP A 17 -0.60 8.95 -6.53
CA ASP A 17 0.67 9.45 -7.06
C ASP A 17 1.88 8.82 -6.35
N PHE A 18 1.70 8.29 -5.13
CA PHE A 18 2.74 7.49 -4.48
C PHE A 18 3.10 6.22 -5.24
N GLY A 19 2.14 5.58 -5.91
CA GLY A 19 2.41 4.44 -6.79
C GLY A 19 3.26 4.86 -8.00
N THR A 20 2.96 6.03 -8.58
CA THR A 20 3.74 6.63 -9.67
C THR A 20 5.16 6.98 -9.20
N LEU A 21 5.30 7.60 -8.03
CA LEU A 21 6.60 7.95 -7.46
C LEU A 21 7.47 6.71 -7.21
N LEU A 22 6.88 5.61 -6.72
CA LEU A 22 7.59 4.34 -6.53
C LEU A 22 8.02 3.71 -7.87
N ALA A 23 7.17 3.77 -8.89
CA ALA A 23 7.52 3.29 -10.23
C ALA A 23 8.68 4.09 -10.85
N LEU A 24 8.65 5.42 -10.71
CA LEU A 24 9.67 6.31 -11.27
C LEU A 24 11.00 6.24 -10.51
N SER A 25 10.96 6.05 -9.18
CA SER A 25 12.17 5.93 -8.35
C SER A 25 12.82 4.55 -8.45
N GLY A 26 12.05 3.50 -8.72
CA GLY A 26 12.52 2.13 -8.63
C GLY A 26 12.79 1.69 -7.18
N ASP A 27 12.24 2.40 -6.20
CA ASP A 27 12.47 2.12 -4.80
C ASP A 27 11.75 0.81 -4.38
N ALA A 28 12.44 0.00 -3.56
CA ALA A 28 11.86 -1.20 -2.96
C ALA A 28 11.00 -0.92 -1.71
N ARG A 29 11.06 0.32 -1.19
CA ARG A 29 10.38 0.77 0.04
C ARG A 29 10.06 2.26 0.00
N PRO A 30 9.09 2.74 0.81
CA PRO A 30 8.28 2.00 1.75
C PRO A 30 7.18 1.21 1.01
N SER A 31 6.60 0.25 1.69
CA SER A 31 5.34 -0.32 1.21
C SER A 31 4.24 0.75 1.30
N VAL A 32 3.33 0.75 0.33
CA VAL A 32 2.23 1.72 0.23
C VAL A 32 0.91 0.98 0.13
N VAL A 33 -0.03 1.33 1.00
CA VAL A 33 -1.41 0.87 0.97
C VAL A 33 -2.26 1.98 0.40
N LEU A 34 -2.82 1.76 -0.78
CA LEU A 34 -3.74 2.66 -1.47
C LEU A 34 -5.17 2.27 -1.11
N LEU A 35 -5.94 3.21 -0.55
CA LEU A 35 -7.33 3.00 -0.17
C LEU A 35 -8.26 3.52 -1.26
N ARG A 36 -9.16 2.67 -1.76
CA ARG A 36 -10.16 3.06 -2.77
C ARG A 36 -11.56 2.61 -2.39
N GLY A 37 -12.47 3.58 -2.24
CA GLY A 37 -13.91 3.31 -2.04
C GLY A 37 -14.22 2.52 -0.76
N ILE A 38 -13.39 2.61 0.27
CA ILE A 38 -13.52 1.77 1.46
C ILE A 38 -14.61 2.31 2.38
N ALA A 39 -15.80 1.70 2.36
CA ALA A 39 -16.92 1.89 3.30
C ALA A 39 -17.41 3.34 3.51
N ASP A 40 -18.59 3.49 4.10
CA ASP A 40 -19.20 4.81 4.34
C ASP A 40 -18.94 5.31 5.76
N SER A 41 -18.93 4.42 6.77
CA SER A 41 -18.66 4.79 8.17
C SER A 41 -17.18 4.69 8.55
N LEU A 42 -16.79 5.40 9.62
CA LEU A 42 -15.43 5.39 10.15
C LEU A 42 -15.09 4.03 10.77
N GLU A 43 -16.02 3.41 11.52
CA GLU A 43 -15.77 2.10 12.12
C GLU A 43 -15.58 1.01 11.07
N GLU A 44 -16.42 0.98 10.02
CA GLU A 44 -16.28 0.02 8.94
C GLU A 44 -14.97 0.22 8.18
N ARG A 45 -14.57 1.47 7.94
CA ARG A 45 -13.30 1.80 7.30
C ARG A 45 -12.12 1.33 8.12
N HIS A 46 -12.10 1.59 9.43
CA HIS A 46 -11.05 1.10 10.32
C HIS A 46 -10.98 -0.42 10.34
N ALA A 47 -12.11 -1.09 10.52
CA ALA A 47 -12.16 -2.55 10.54
C ALA A 47 -11.72 -3.17 9.20
N ALA A 48 -12.09 -2.56 8.08
CA ALA A 48 -11.66 -2.99 6.75
C ALA A 48 -10.15 -2.81 6.56
N ILE A 49 -9.58 -1.69 7.01
CA ILE A 49 -8.13 -1.44 6.94
C ILE A 49 -7.38 -2.46 7.79
N VAL A 50 -7.76 -2.66 9.06
CA VAL A 50 -7.07 -3.61 9.96
C VAL A 50 -7.09 -5.01 9.37
N ARG A 51 -8.27 -5.51 8.95
CA ARG A 51 -8.40 -6.83 8.31
C ARG A 51 -7.58 -6.95 7.03
N ALA A 52 -7.50 -5.88 6.23
CA ALA A 52 -6.69 -5.88 5.03
C ALA A 52 -5.21 -6.00 5.38
N LEU A 53 -4.72 -5.20 6.33
CA LEU A 53 -3.32 -5.17 6.78
C LEU A 53 -2.88 -6.53 7.36
N GLU A 54 -3.68 -7.14 8.23
CA GLU A 54 -3.40 -8.47 8.80
C GLU A 54 -3.22 -9.53 7.72
N ARG A 55 -3.95 -9.42 6.60
CA ARG A 55 -3.91 -10.40 5.52
C ARG A 55 -2.73 -10.24 4.58
N ILE A 56 -2.08 -9.07 4.57
CA ILE A 56 -1.00 -8.75 3.63
C ILE A 56 0.30 -8.35 4.33
N GLU A 57 0.42 -8.70 5.61
CA GLU A 57 1.53 -8.29 6.47
C GLU A 57 2.88 -8.69 5.87
N ASP A 58 3.02 -9.94 5.44
CA ASP A 58 4.27 -10.47 4.89
C ASP A 58 4.69 -9.74 3.60
N GLU A 59 3.75 -9.41 2.72
CA GLU A 59 4.02 -8.67 1.49
C GLU A 59 4.40 -7.21 1.78
N LEU A 60 3.74 -6.57 2.76
CA LEU A 60 4.10 -5.23 3.20
C LEU A 60 5.48 -5.21 3.89
N LEU A 61 5.82 -6.24 4.65
CA LEU A 61 7.15 -6.41 5.23
C LEU A 61 8.20 -6.68 4.17
N SER A 62 7.85 -7.34 3.06
CA SER A 62 8.77 -7.63 1.96
C SER A 62 8.97 -6.46 0.99
N GLY A 63 8.02 -5.52 0.92
CA GLY A 63 8.04 -4.39 -0.02
C GLY A 63 6.96 -4.54 -1.09
N ALA A 64 5.84 -3.82 -0.94
CA ALA A 64 4.71 -3.93 -1.86
C ALA A 64 3.87 -2.66 -1.94
N VAL A 65 3.18 -2.49 -3.08
CA VAL A 65 2.02 -1.62 -3.20
C VAL A 65 0.75 -2.47 -3.11
N ALA A 66 -0.10 -2.16 -2.14
CA ALA A 66 -1.36 -2.84 -1.91
C ALA A 66 -2.52 -1.89 -2.22
N LEU A 67 -3.35 -2.20 -3.21
CA LEU A 67 -4.61 -1.50 -3.44
C LEU A 67 -5.72 -2.22 -2.67
N VAL A 68 -6.28 -1.57 -1.67
CA VAL A 68 -7.38 -2.06 -0.84
C VAL A 68 -8.70 -1.45 -1.34
N GLU A 69 -9.58 -2.33 -1.81
CA GLU A 69 -10.94 -2.04 -2.25
C GLU A 69 -11.92 -2.82 -1.34
N PRO A 70 -13.23 -2.47 -1.30
CA PRO A 70 -14.18 -3.09 -0.36
C PRO A 70 -14.17 -4.62 -0.34
N ASN A 71 -14.01 -5.24 -1.51
CA ASN A 71 -14.16 -6.68 -1.69
C ASN A 71 -12.88 -7.39 -2.15
N ARG A 72 -11.76 -6.67 -2.28
CA ARG A 72 -10.50 -7.26 -2.76
C ARG A 72 -9.28 -6.45 -2.37
N VAL A 73 -8.14 -7.11 -2.35
CA VAL A 73 -6.83 -6.44 -2.27
C VAL A 73 -6.00 -6.89 -3.46
N ARG A 74 -5.35 -5.94 -4.14
CA ARG A 74 -4.42 -6.21 -5.23
C ARG A 74 -3.02 -5.86 -4.76
N LEU A 75 -2.10 -6.80 -4.85
CA LEU A 75 -0.71 -6.64 -4.45
C LEU A 75 0.18 -6.49 -5.69
N ARG A 76 1.17 -5.63 -5.58
CA ARG A 76 2.26 -5.51 -6.54
C ARG A 76 3.56 -5.40 -5.76
N SER A 77 4.46 -6.36 -5.95
CA SER A 77 5.77 -6.33 -5.30
C SER A 77 6.58 -5.12 -5.77
N LEU A 78 7.39 -4.59 -4.87
CA LEU A 78 8.41 -3.59 -5.16
C LEU A 78 9.77 -4.29 -5.38
N PRO A 79 10.68 -3.70 -6.18
CA PRO A 79 10.46 -2.53 -7.03
C PRO A 79 9.49 -2.83 -8.18
N ILE A 80 8.76 -1.81 -8.65
CA ILE A 80 7.87 -1.95 -9.80
C ILE A 80 8.75 -2.04 -11.06
N VAL A 81 9.05 -3.27 -11.48
CA VAL A 81 9.73 -3.52 -12.74
C VAL A 81 8.73 -3.37 -13.89
N ASP A 82 9.03 -2.46 -14.82
CA ASP A 82 8.36 -2.41 -16.10
C ASP A 82 8.91 -3.56 -16.96
N PRO A 83 8.07 -4.53 -17.38
CA PRO A 83 8.49 -5.51 -18.37
C PRO A 83 8.55 -4.76 -19.71
N GLY A 84 9.71 -4.21 -20.04
CA GLY A 84 9.92 -3.47 -21.29
C GLY A 84 9.43 -4.21 -22.54
#